data_AF-A0A5E6NA55-F1
#
_entry.id   AF-A0A5E6NA55-F1
#
_cell.length_a   1.000
_cell.length_b   1.000
_cell.length_c   1.000
_cell.angle_alpha   90.00
_cell.angle_beta   90.00
_cell.angle_gamma   90.00
#
_symmetry.space_group_name_H-M   'P 1'
#
loop_
_entity.id
_entity.type
_entity.pdbx_description
1 polymer ?
#
loop_
_entity_poly.entity_id
_entity_poly.type
_entity_poly.pdbx_seq_one_letter_code
_entity_poly.pdbx_strand_id
1 'polypeptide(L)'
;MVSHDKNIHDSKTLDAAITHANSNRTKPIQQAVCDRGYVGVKEVLGAMIILPKKALKRDNRYQRDKKRKLCKRRAAIEPIIGHLKSDFRLSRNLLKGKLVMRLMF
;
A
#
# COMPACT_ATOMS: atom_id res chain seq x y z
N MET A 1 13.62 1.32 5.39
CA MET A 1 12.92 1.09 4.11
C MET A 1 13.33 -0.29 3.64
N VAL A 2 12.40 -1.18 3.30
CA VAL A 2 12.75 -2.49 2.75
C VAL A 2 13.06 -2.29 1.27
N SER A 3 14.29 -2.62 0.86
CA SER A 3 14.70 -2.63 -0.54
C SER A 3 14.87 -4.08 -0.98
N HIS A 4 14.29 -4.43 -2.12
CA HIS A 4 14.45 -5.75 -2.73
C HIS A 4 15.25 -5.60 -4.02
N ASP A 5 16.23 -6.47 -4.24
CA ASP A 5 17.08 -6.44 -5.45
C ASP A 5 16.31 -6.77 -6.74
N LYS A 6 15.15 -7.42 -6.59
CA LYS A 6 14.26 -7.81 -7.69
C LYS A 6 12.88 -7.18 -7.51
N ASN A 7 12.20 -6.88 -8.62
CA ASN A 7 10.81 -6.44 -8.61
C ASN A 7 9.88 -7.63 -8.29
N ILE A 8 9.77 -7.94 -7.01
CA ILE A 8 8.96 -9.03 -6.48
C ILE A 8 7.53 -8.50 -6.29
N HIS A 9 6.54 -9.31 -6.66
CA HIS A 9 5.12 -8.97 -6.48
C HIS A 9 4.80 -8.64 -5.02
N ASP A 10 4.01 -7.59 -4.80
CA ASP A 10 3.66 -7.07 -3.47
C ASP A 10 3.02 -8.09 -2.52
N SER A 11 2.41 -9.15 -3.06
CA SER A 11 1.86 -10.26 -2.29
C SER A 11 2.90 -11.02 -1.47
N LYS A 12 4.18 -10.92 -1.83
CA LYS A 12 5.31 -11.59 -1.16
C LYS A 12 6.18 -10.64 -0.33
N THR A 13 5.97 -9.33 -0.42
CA THR A 13 6.83 -8.32 0.25
C THR A 13 6.23 -7.79 1.55
N LEU A 14 4.95 -8.08 1.82
CA LEU A 14 4.22 -7.57 2.98
C LEU A 14 4.78 -8.01 4.33
N ASP A 15 5.33 -9.22 4.41
CA ASP A 15 5.96 -9.75 5.63
C ASP A 15 7.16 -8.91 6.05
N ALA A 16 8.08 -8.67 5.11
CA ALA A 16 9.24 -7.81 5.32
C ALA A 16 8.82 -6.36 5.62
N ALA A 17 7.81 -5.84 4.91
CA ALA A 17 7.31 -4.48 5.12
C ALA A 17 6.71 -4.29 6.54
N ILE A 18 5.90 -5.24 7.00
CA ILE A 18 5.29 -5.21 8.34
C ILE A 18 6.36 -5.42 9.42
N THR A 19 7.30 -6.34 9.22
CA THR A 19 8.42 -6.57 10.16
C THR A 19 9.24 -5.31 10.37
N HIS A 20 9.64 -4.63 9.29
CA HIS A 20 10.35 -3.36 9.38
C HIS A 20 9.48 -2.24 9.98
N ALA A 21 8.19 -2.20 9.69
CA ALA A 21 7.30 -1.19 10.27
C ALA A 21 7.10 -1.42 11.79
N ASN A 22 7.11 -2.67 12.23
CA ASN A 22 7.05 -3.04 13.65
C ASN A 22 8.38 -2.78 14.36
N SER A 23 9.54 -2.95 13.73
CA SER A 23 10.83 -2.65 14.37
C SER A 23 10.97 -1.18 14.79
N ASN A 24 10.27 -0.29 14.09
CA ASN A 24 10.27 1.15 14.37
C ASN A 24 9.16 1.58 15.34
N ARG A 25 8.38 0.64 15.88
CA ARG A 25 7.25 0.90 16.78
C ARG A 25 7.36 0.08 18.05
N THR A 26 6.95 0.66 19.16
CA THR A 26 6.81 -0.07 20.43
C THR A 26 5.58 -0.98 20.47
N LYS A 27 4.57 -0.69 19.63
CA LYS A 27 3.32 -1.48 19.54
C LYS A 27 3.15 -2.08 18.15
N PRO A 28 2.80 -3.38 18.04
CA PRO A 28 2.64 -4.05 16.76
C PRO A 28 1.46 -3.48 15.98
N ILE A 29 1.59 -3.51 14.65
CA ILE A 29 0.54 -3.12 13.72
C ILE A 29 -0.55 -4.19 13.74
N GLN A 30 -1.78 -3.79 14.08
CA GLN A 30 -2.93 -4.69 14.09
C GLN A 30 -3.71 -4.69 12.77
N GLN A 31 -3.65 -3.59 12.01
CA GLN A 31 -4.40 -3.41 10.77
C GLN A 31 -3.56 -2.67 9.73
N ALA A 32 -3.53 -3.20 8.52
CA ALA A 32 -2.90 -2.59 7.36
C ALA A 32 -3.93 -2.39 6.25
N VAL A 33 -3.82 -1.33 5.44
CA VAL A 33 -4.74 -1.05 4.33
C VAL A 33 -4.02 -1.25 3.01
N CYS A 34 -4.57 -2.09 2.15
CA CYS A 34 -4.03 -2.39 0.82
C CYS A 34 -5.00 -1.97 -0.28
N ASP A 35 -4.47 -1.74 -1.49
CA ASP A 35 -5.25 -1.32 -2.64
C ASP A 35 -6.11 -2.44 -3.22
N ARG A 36 -7.09 -2.08 -4.05
CA ARG A 36 -8.08 -3.03 -4.59
C ARG A 36 -7.46 -4.15 -5.42
N GLY A 37 -6.35 -3.86 -6.11
CA GLY A 37 -5.61 -4.82 -6.95
C GLY A 37 -4.74 -5.80 -6.17
N TYR A 38 -4.62 -5.67 -4.85
CA TYR A 38 -3.80 -6.56 -4.05
C TYR A 38 -4.38 -7.99 -4.02
N VAL A 39 -3.63 -8.94 -4.56
CA VAL A 39 -3.93 -10.37 -4.55
C VAL A 39 -2.89 -11.08 -3.67
N GLY A 40 -3.15 -11.11 -2.36
CA GLY A 40 -2.28 -11.80 -1.42
C GLY A 40 -2.99 -12.19 -0.13
N VAL A 41 -2.21 -12.50 0.90
CA VAL A 41 -2.71 -13.03 2.18
C VAL A 41 -3.62 -12.01 2.88
N LYS A 42 -4.64 -12.48 3.60
CA LYS A 42 -5.59 -11.61 4.35
C LYS A 42 -5.07 -11.19 5.72
N GLU A 43 -4.09 -11.91 6.23
CA GLU A 43 -3.45 -11.68 7.52
C GLU A 43 -1.96 -11.99 7.40
N VAL A 44 -1.13 -11.13 7.97
CA VAL A 44 0.34 -11.27 7.97
C VAL A 44 0.84 -10.85 9.34
N LEU A 45 1.60 -11.71 10.04
CA LEU A 45 2.17 -11.43 11.36
C LEU A 45 1.15 -10.91 12.40
N GLY A 46 -0.09 -11.41 12.36
CA GLY A 46 -1.19 -10.96 13.23
C GLY A 46 -1.84 -9.63 12.85
N ALA A 47 -1.38 -8.99 11.76
CA ALA A 47 -1.99 -7.79 11.21
C ALA A 47 -3.06 -8.16 10.18
N MET A 48 -4.28 -7.66 10.36
CA MET A 48 -5.35 -7.83 9.39
C MET A 48 -5.20 -6.87 8.21
N ILE A 49 -5.28 -7.41 7.00
CA ILE A 49 -5.21 -6.63 5.76
C ILE A 49 -6.63 -6.22 5.33
N ILE A 50 -6.87 -4.91 5.34
CA ILE A 50 -8.13 -4.29 4.96
C ILE A 50 -8.07 -3.93 3.48
N LEU A 51 -8.94 -4.58 2.71
CA LEU A 51 -9.14 -4.29 1.29
C LEU A 51 -10.40 -3.45 1.07
N PRO A 52 -10.38 -2.51 0.10
CA PRO A 52 -11.56 -1.80 -0.35
C PRO A 52 -12.51 -2.77 -1.07
N LYS A 53 -13.43 -3.34 -0.31
CA LYS A 53 -14.51 -4.21 -0.79
C LYS A 53 -15.87 -3.58 -0.50
N LYS A 54 -16.91 -4.04 -1.19
CA LYS A 54 -18.30 -3.71 -0.86
C LYS A 54 -18.53 -3.95 0.64
N ALA A 55 -19.21 -3.02 1.29
CA ALA A 55 -19.57 -3.15 2.69
C ALA A 55 -20.43 -4.41 2.90
N LEU A 56 -20.22 -5.13 4.00
CA LEU A 56 -21.01 -6.31 4.30
C LEU A 56 -22.39 -5.86 4.81
N LYS A 57 -23.45 -6.64 4.50
CA LYS A 57 -24.82 -6.33 4.96
C LYS A 57 -24.94 -6.29 6.49
N ARG A 58 -24.08 -7.04 7.20
CA ARG A 58 -23.99 -7.07 8.67
C ARG A 58 -23.30 -5.85 9.29
N ASP A 59 -22.62 -5.02 8.51
CA ASP A 59 -21.84 -3.92 9.07
C ASP A 59 -22.75 -2.73 9.45
N ASN A 60 -22.66 -2.30 10.71
CA ASN A 60 -23.29 -1.06 11.17
C ASN A 60 -22.78 0.16 10.36
N ARG A 61 -23.60 1.20 10.21
CA ARG A 61 -23.25 2.47 9.51
C ARG A 61 -21.89 3.01 9.96
N TYR A 62 -21.65 3.04 11.28
CA TYR A 62 -20.38 3.52 11.85
C TYR A 62 -19.17 2.73 11.33
N GLN A 63 -19.25 1.39 11.32
CA GLN A 63 -18.15 0.54 10.87
C GLN A 63 -17.89 0.70 9.37
N ARG A 64 -18.95 0.86 8.58
CA ARG A 64 -18.86 1.14 7.14
C ARG A 64 -18.14 2.45 6.86
N ASP A 65 -18.48 3.51 7.60
CA ASP A 65 -17.84 4.82 7.45
C ASP A 65 -16.38 4.82 7.90
N LYS A 66 -16.06 4.14 9.01
CA LYS A 66 -14.67 3.98 9.48
C LYS A 66 -13.81 3.31 8.40
N LYS A 67 -14.29 2.20 7.83
CA LYS A 67 -13.59 1.48 6.75
C LYS A 67 -13.47 2.33 5.48
N ARG A 68 -14.53 3.06 5.11
CA ARG A 68 -14.53 3.95 3.94
C ARG A 68 -13.50 5.07 4.09
N LYS A 69 -13.43 5.73 5.25
CA LYS A 69 -12.47 6.81 5.51
C LYS A 69 -11.02 6.31 5.41
N LEU A 70 -10.73 5.13 5.94
CA LEU A 70 -9.39 4.51 5.84
C LEU A 70 -9.01 4.23 4.39
N CYS A 71 -9.89 3.58 3.62
CA CYS A 71 -9.61 3.25 2.22
C CYS A 71 -9.50 4.51 1.35
N LYS A 72 -10.31 5.55 1.61
CA LYS A 72 -10.25 6.82 0.85
C LYS A 72 -8.92 7.55 1.04
N ARG A 73 -8.36 7.54 2.25
CA ARG A 73 -7.05 8.13 2.53
C ARG A 73 -5.94 7.44 1.72
N ARG A 74 -5.94 6.10 1.66
CA ARG A 74 -4.97 5.34 0.85
C ARG A 74 -5.14 5.59 -0.65
N ALA A 75 -6.39 5.60 -1.12
CA ALA A 75 -6.72 5.83 -2.53
C ALA A 75 -6.30 7.23 -3.04
N ALA A 76 -6.12 8.21 -2.15
CA ALA A 76 -5.63 9.54 -2.52
C ALA A 76 -4.12 9.57 -2.83
N ILE A 77 -3.36 8.58 -2.38
CA ILE A 77 -1.90 8.54 -2.57
C ILE A 77 -1.53 8.34 -4.05
N GLU A 78 -2.21 7.42 -4.75
CA GLU A 78 -1.88 7.11 -6.16
C GLU A 78 -2.10 8.30 -7.11
N PRO A 79 -3.22 9.05 -7.03
CA PRO A 79 -3.38 10.30 -7.79
C PRO A 79 -2.28 11.32 -7.50
N ILE A 80 -1.86 11.47 -6.25
CA ILE A 80 -0.78 12.39 -5.86
C ILE A 80 0.54 11.94 -6.47
N ILE A 81 0.90 10.66 -6.33
CA ILE A 81 2.12 10.10 -6.94
C ILE A 81 2.09 10.25 -8.46
N GLY A 82 0.94 10.00 -9.10
CA GLY A 82 0.74 10.18 -10.54
C GLY A 82 0.98 11.62 -10.98
N HIS A 83 0.35 12.58 -10.30
CA HIS A 83 0.55 14.01 -10.54
C HIS A 83 2.03 14.41 -10.36
N LEU A 84 2.67 13.96 -9.27
CA LEU A 84 4.08 14.19 -9.01
C LEU A 84 5.01 13.59 -10.08
N LYS A 85 4.69 12.40 -10.61
CA LYS A 85 5.48 11.74 -11.66
C LYS A 85 5.35 12.43 -13.01
N SER A 86 4.16 12.88 -13.37
CA SER A 86 3.86 13.50 -14.68
C SER A 86 4.29 14.97 -14.72
N ASP A 87 3.81 15.76 -13.77
CA ASP A 87 3.88 17.22 -13.86
C ASP A 87 5.23 17.76 -13.38
N PHE A 88 5.84 17.08 -12.40
CA PHE A 88 7.15 17.43 -11.86
C PHE A 88 8.29 16.56 -12.42
N ARG A 89 8.01 15.74 -13.44
CA ARG A 89 9.01 14.89 -14.13
C ARG A 89 9.82 13.98 -13.20
N LEU A 90 9.30 13.62 -12.02
CA LEU A 90 9.97 12.68 -11.09
C LEU A 90 10.14 11.27 -11.68
N SER A 91 9.43 10.98 -12.77
CA SER A 91 9.64 9.79 -13.59
C SER A 91 10.99 9.74 -14.31
N ARG A 92 11.75 10.85 -14.34
CA ARG A 92 13.03 10.98 -15.04
C ARG A 92 14.17 11.15 -14.03
N ASN A 93 15.11 10.21 -14.05
CA ASN A 93 16.39 10.38 -13.39
C ASN A 93 17.43 10.78 -14.46
N LEU A 94 17.89 12.04 -14.43
CA LEU A 94 18.82 12.59 -15.43
C LEU A 94 20.23 11.97 -15.37
N LEU A 95 20.61 11.40 -14.22
CA LEU A 95 21.91 10.74 -14.02
C LEU A 95 21.89 9.26 -14.41
N LYS A 96 20.71 8.69 -14.66
CA LYS A 96 20.54 7.30 -15.08
C LYS A 96 20.17 7.32 -16.57
N GLY A 97 21.15 7.15 -17.45
CA GLY A 97 21.04 7.27 -18.92
C GLY A 97 20.03 6.37 -19.65
N LYS A 98 19.15 5.66 -18.93
CA LYS A 98 17.96 4.97 -19.45
C LYS A 98 16.75 5.31 -18.59
N LEU A 99 15.63 5.60 -19.26
CA LEU A 99 14.32 5.89 -18.67
C LEU A 99 13.72 4.60 -18.07
N VAL A 100 14.26 4.13 -16.95
CA VAL A 100 13.79 2.94 -16.23
C VAL A 100 13.00 3.39 -15.02
N MET A 101 11.86 4.04 -15.25
CA MET A 101 10.76 4.05 -14.27
C MET A 101 9.54 3.39 -14.91
N ARG A 102 9.72 2.13 -15.33
CA ARG A 102 8.58 1.22 -15.46
C ARG A 102 8.21 0.71 -14.05
N LEU A 103 7.82 1.63 -13.16
CA LEU A 103 7.10 1.26 -11.95
C LEU A 103 5.66 0.99 -12.34
N MET A 104 5.38 -0.26 -12.69
CA MET A 104 4.03 -0.80 -12.59
C MET A 104 3.79 -1.04 -11.09
N PHE A 105 2.92 -0.23 -10.50
CA PHE A 105 2.17 -0.61 -9.30
C PHE A 105 1.02 -1.54 -9.71
#